data_AF-A0A154M6B3-F1
#
_entry.id   AF-A0A154M6B3-F1
#
_cell.length_a   1.000
_cell.length_b   1.000
_cell.length_c   1.000
_cell.angle_alpha   90.00
_cell.angle_beta   90.00
_cell.angle_gamma   90.00
#
_symmetry.space_group_name_H-M   'P 1'
#
loop_
_entity.id
_entity.type
_entity.pdbx_description
1 polymer ?
#
loop_
_entity_poly.entity_id
_entity_poly.type
_entity_poly.pdbx_seq_one_letter_code
_entity_poly.pdbx_strand_id
1 'polypeptide(L)'
;MTALEVVQRSENRYRVGAQAFRLGQSWQPYPRLLELARDRLRWLFAATRASSVFVVPCDGDLLIAAGITLTEHTLLLRPGTTVPQHAGRFSPLWQAEHGLVVTEAPVRLPTGERLGSIAVAIDVRQPSGAAPEAVSRAARTLSMALVH
;
A
#
# COMPACT_ATOMS: atom_id res chain seq x y z
N MET A 1 33.05 0.09 -3.64
CA MET A 1 31.73 -0.42 -4.05
C MET A 1 31.47 -1.72 -3.33
N THR A 2 30.60 -1.73 -2.33
CA THR A 2 30.27 -2.95 -1.56
C THR A 2 29.24 -3.75 -2.36
N ALA A 3 29.54 -5.00 -2.70
CA ALA A 3 28.55 -5.89 -3.29
C ALA A 3 27.46 -6.13 -2.24
N LEU A 4 26.29 -5.52 -2.42
CA LEU A 4 25.14 -5.77 -1.55
C LEU A 4 24.78 -7.25 -1.71
N GLU A 5 24.82 -8.03 -0.63
CA GLU A 5 24.36 -9.42 -0.61
C GLU A 5 22.83 -9.47 -0.73
N VAL A 6 22.29 -8.97 -1.85
CA VAL A 6 20.85 -8.84 -2.09
C VAL A 6 20.24 -10.20 -2.35
N VAL A 7 20.98 -11.08 -3.02
CA VAL A 7 20.52 -12.40 -3.45
C VAL A 7 21.55 -13.45 -3.07
N GLN A 8 21.09 -14.51 -2.42
CA GLN A 8 21.87 -15.71 -2.15
C GLN A 8 21.46 -16.83 -3.11
N ARG A 9 22.44 -17.48 -3.75
CA ARG A 9 22.23 -18.68 -4.55
C ARG A 9 22.53 -19.91 -3.70
N SER A 10 21.57 -20.83 -3.56
CA SER A 10 21.73 -22.09 -2.84
C SER A 10 21.10 -23.19 -3.68
N GLU A 11 21.89 -24.20 -4.06
CA GLU A 11 21.42 -25.45 -4.69
C GLU A 11 20.30 -25.25 -5.73
N ASN A 12 20.60 -24.45 -6.76
CA ASN A 12 19.67 -24.10 -7.85
C ASN A 12 18.48 -23.17 -7.52
N ARG A 13 18.46 -22.56 -6.33
CA ARG A 13 17.43 -21.59 -5.93
C ARG A 13 18.05 -20.24 -5.57
N TYR A 14 17.30 -19.17 -5.84
CA TYR A 14 17.61 -17.82 -5.42
C TYR A 14 16.79 -17.47 -4.19
N ARG A 15 17.44 -16.90 -3.18
CA ARG A 15 16.80 -16.41 -1.94
C ARG A 15 17.22 -14.97 -1.71
N VAL A 16 16.38 -14.20 -1.02
CA VAL A 16 16.77 -12.89 -0.52
C VAL A 16 17.94 -13.08 0.45
N GLY A 17 19.04 -12.35 0.22
CA GLY A 17 20.20 -12.42 1.09
C GLY A 17 19.96 -11.73 2.42
N ALA A 18 20.74 -12.11 3.44
CA ALA A 18 20.53 -11.66 4.82
C ALA A 18 20.58 -10.12 4.97
N GLN A 19 21.38 -9.44 4.15
CA GLN A 19 21.45 -7.98 4.16
C GLN A 19 20.18 -7.33 3.59
N ALA A 20 19.69 -7.79 2.43
CA ALA A 20 18.43 -7.31 1.88
C ALA A 20 17.23 -7.62 2.78
N PHE A 21 17.25 -8.78 3.45
CA PHE A 21 16.23 -9.12 4.45
C PHE A 21 16.24 -8.13 5.62
N ARG A 22 17.41 -7.86 6.23
CA ARG A 22 17.51 -6.88 7.34
C ARG A 22 17.13 -5.47 6.90
N LEU A 23 17.55 -5.06 5.70
CA LEU A 23 17.15 -3.77 5.13
C LEU A 23 15.64 -3.67 4.98
N GLY A 24 14.98 -4.73 4.47
CA GLY A 24 13.53 -4.81 4.39
C GLY A 24 12.83 -4.73 5.75
N GLN A 25 13.42 -5.31 6.81
CA GLN A 25 12.88 -5.18 8.18
C GLN A 25 13.01 -3.76 8.76
N SER A 26 14.02 -3.01 8.31
CA SER A 26 14.23 -1.61 8.70
C SER A 26 13.60 -0.58 7.76
N TRP A 27 12.96 -1.03 6.68
CA TRP A 27 12.40 -0.16 5.64
C TRP A 27 11.23 0.66 6.20
N GLN A 28 11.21 1.96 5.90
CA GLN A 28 10.05 2.81 6.16
C GLN A 28 8.91 2.37 5.24
N PRO A 29 7.71 2.04 5.71
CA PRO A 29 7.11 2.49 6.96
C PRO A 29 7.40 1.61 8.17
N TYR A 30 7.50 2.23 9.34
CA TYR A 30 7.67 1.59 10.65
C TYR A 30 6.84 0.28 10.78
N PRO A 31 7.41 -0.84 11.25
CA PRO A 31 6.71 -2.14 11.31
C PRO A 31 5.34 -2.08 12.00
N ARG A 32 5.24 -1.30 13.09
CA ARG A 32 3.98 -1.03 13.82
C ARG A 32 2.91 -0.39 12.95
N LEU A 33 3.28 0.49 12.01
CA LEU A 33 2.31 1.06 11.05
C LEU A 33 1.73 -0.04 10.16
N LEU A 34 2.55 -0.94 9.63
CA LEU A 34 2.07 -2.00 8.75
C LEU A 34 1.13 -2.96 9.47
N GLU A 35 1.38 -3.23 10.75
CA GLU A 35 0.47 -4.00 11.60
C GLU A 35 -0.89 -3.29 11.76
N LEU A 36 -0.88 -2.02 12.17
CA LEU A 36 -2.09 -1.21 12.30
C LEU A 36 -2.85 -1.09 10.96
N ALA A 37 -2.11 -0.88 9.87
CA ALA A 37 -2.65 -0.79 8.52
C ALA A 37 -3.32 -2.10 8.13
N ARG A 38 -2.69 -3.27 8.34
CA ARG A 38 -3.27 -4.58 8.01
C ARG A 38 -4.62 -4.80 8.69
N ASP A 39 -4.75 -4.42 9.96
CA ASP A 39 -6.03 -4.52 10.67
C ASP A 39 -7.10 -3.62 10.05
N ARG A 40 -6.73 -2.40 9.64
CA ARG A 40 -7.65 -1.50 8.94
C ARG A 40 -7.97 -1.97 7.53
N LEU A 41 -7.03 -2.59 6.83
CA LEU A 41 -7.26 -3.17 5.51
C LEU A 41 -8.24 -4.34 5.57
N ARG A 42 -8.17 -5.20 6.60
CA ARG A 42 -9.18 -6.25 6.81
C ARG A 42 -10.57 -5.68 7.04
N TRP A 43 -10.67 -4.67 7.91
CA TRP A 43 -11.94 -4.01 8.18
C TRP A 43 -12.50 -3.33 6.92
N LEU A 44 -11.64 -2.63 6.18
CA LEU A 44 -12.02 -1.92 4.96
C LEU A 44 -12.47 -2.88 3.87
N PHE A 45 -11.73 -3.96 3.64
CA PHE A 45 -12.12 -5.04 2.73
C PHE A 45 -13.47 -5.66 3.10
N ALA A 46 -13.71 -5.92 4.40
CA ALA A 46 -14.99 -6.45 4.86
C ALA A 46 -16.15 -5.46 4.63
N ALA A 47 -15.91 -4.16 4.82
CA ALA A 47 -16.92 -3.10 4.66
C ALA A 47 -17.26 -2.79 3.20
N THR A 48 -16.27 -2.85 2.30
CA THR A 48 -16.43 -2.44 0.89
C THR A 48 -16.48 -3.60 -0.09
N ARG A 49 -16.02 -4.80 0.32
CA ARG A 49 -15.80 -5.98 -0.52
C ARG A 49 -14.90 -5.70 -1.73
N ALA A 50 -13.96 -4.77 -1.57
CA ALA A 50 -13.09 -4.30 -2.63
C ALA A 50 -11.61 -4.37 -2.22
N SER A 51 -10.72 -4.46 -3.21
CA SER A 51 -9.28 -4.48 -2.98
C SER A 51 -8.87 -3.28 -2.14
N SER A 52 -8.25 -3.54 -1.00
CA SER A 52 -7.85 -2.53 -0.03
C SER A 52 -6.34 -2.54 0.09
N VAL A 53 -5.70 -1.38 -0.05
CA VAL A 53 -4.23 -1.25 -0.02
C VAL A 53 -3.78 -0.09 0.85
N PHE A 54 -2.58 -0.22 1.41
CA PHE A 54 -1.84 0.85 2.02
C PHE A 54 -0.59 1.13 1.19
N VAL A 55 -0.42 2.39 0.79
CA VAL A 55 0.63 2.83 -0.12
C VAL A 55 1.48 3.92 0.53
N VAL A 56 2.76 3.93 0.18
CA VAL A 56 3.72 4.95 0.61
C VAL A 56 4.43 5.53 -0.61
N PRO A 57 4.81 6.82 -0.60
CA PRO A 57 5.66 7.37 -1.64
C PRO A 57 7.00 6.63 -1.72
N CYS A 58 7.46 6.31 -2.94
CA CYS A 58 8.73 5.63 -3.18
C CYS A 58 9.31 6.10 -4.51
N ASP A 59 10.41 6.85 -4.49
CA ASP A 59 11.16 7.29 -5.68
C ASP A 59 10.31 7.87 -6.83
N GLY A 60 9.34 8.71 -6.49
CA GLY A 60 8.47 9.32 -7.50
C GLY A 60 7.27 8.46 -7.92
N ASP A 61 7.12 7.26 -7.37
CA ASP A 61 5.95 6.38 -7.48
C ASP A 61 5.25 6.18 -6.13
N LEU A 62 4.19 5.37 -6.11
CA LEU A 62 3.61 4.79 -4.90
C LEU A 62 4.00 3.32 -4.80
N LEU A 63 4.56 2.92 -3.67
CA LEU A 63 4.81 1.52 -3.35
C LEU A 63 3.62 0.97 -2.55
N ILE A 64 3.04 -0.14 -3.03
CA ILE A 64 2.10 -0.93 -2.25
C ILE A 64 2.86 -1.58 -1.09
N ALA A 65 2.67 -1.06 0.12
CA ALA A 65 3.36 -1.56 1.31
C ALA A 65 2.59 -2.72 1.97
N ALA A 66 1.26 -2.69 1.88
CA ALA A 66 0.38 -3.78 2.33
C ALA A 66 -0.93 -3.78 1.54
N GLY A 67 -1.59 -4.93 1.46
CA GLY A 67 -2.86 -5.03 0.74
C GLY A 67 -3.60 -6.33 0.97
N ILE A 68 -4.92 -6.26 0.79
CA ILE A 68 -5.83 -7.40 0.62
C ILE A 68 -6.52 -7.17 -0.72
N THR A 69 -6.17 -7.99 -1.70
CA THR A 69 -6.58 -7.80 -3.09
C THR A 69 -7.50 -8.91 -3.53
N LEU A 70 -8.55 -8.55 -4.27
CA LEU A 70 -9.26 -9.49 -5.10
C LEU A 70 -8.34 -10.05 -6.19
N THR A 71 -8.66 -11.24 -6.71
CA THR A 71 -7.78 -11.98 -7.64
C THR A 71 -7.48 -11.15 -8.89
N GLU A 72 -8.48 -10.46 -9.43
CA GLU A 72 -8.38 -9.60 -10.62
C GLU A 72 -7.41 -8.42 -10.43
N HIS A 73 -7.24 -7.93 -9.20
CA HIS A 73 -6.36 -6.79 -8.91
C HIS A 73 -4.99 -7.23 -8.38
N THR A 74 -4.78 -8.52 -8.15
CA THR A 74 -3.62 -9.03 -7.41
C THR A 74 -2.30 -8.66 -8.09
N LEU A 75 -2.20 -8.72 -9.42
CA LEU A 75 -0.95 -8.38 -10.10
C LEU A 75 -0.58 -6.89 -9.98
N LEU A 76 -1.58 -6.00 -9.97
CA LEU A 76 -1.40 -4.56 -9.94
C LEU A 76 -1.18 -4.02 -8.51
N LEU A 77 -1.81 -4.65 -7.53
CA LEU A 77 -1.93 -4.14 -6.16
C LEU A 77 -1.27 -5.04 -5.11
N ARG A 78 -0.35 -5.92 -5.52
CA ARG A 78 0.40 -6.77 -4.60
C ARG A 78 1.41 -5.94 -3.80
N PRO A 79 1.61 -6.24 -2.50
CA PRO A 79 2.72 -5.65 -1.75
C PRO A 79 4.07 -5.85 -2.45
N GLY A 80 4.87 -4.78 -2.54
CA GLY A 80 6.12 -4.75 -3.29
C GLY A 80 6.01 -4.20 -4.71
N THR A 81 4.79 -4.02 -5.24
CA THR A 81 4.58 -3.36 -6.54
C THR A 81 4.66 -1.85 -6.39
N THR A 82 5.35 -1.18 -7.32
CA THR A 82 5.28 0.27 -7.49
C THR A 82 4.26 0.62 -8.56
N VAL A 83 3.50 1.69 -8.35
CA VAL A 83 2.50 2.19 -9.29
C VAL A 83 2.70 3.69 -9.52
N PRO A 84 2.45 4.19 -10.74
CA PRO A 84 2.60 5.60 -11.05
C PRO A 84 1.71 6.49 -10.19
N GLN A 85 2.27 7.63 -9.76
CA GLN A 85 1.55 8.62 -8.98
C GLN A 85 1.26 9.91 -9.75
N HIS A 86 0.30 10.67 -9.25
CA HIS A 86 0.10 12.06 -9.59
C HIS A 86 -0.15 12.85 -8.29
N ALA A 87 0.77 13.75 -7.91
CA ALA A 87 0.67 14.56 -6.70
C ALA A 87 0.44 13.76 -5.39
N GLY A 88 1.18 12.66 -5.18
CA GLY A 88 1.07 11.87 -3.95
C GLY A 88 -0.08 10.86 -3.93
N ARG A 89 -0.74 10.65 -5.06
CA ARG A 89 -1.98 9.88 -5.23
C ARG A 89 -1.88 8.94 -6.42
N PHE A 90 -2.75 7.94 -6.51
CA PHE A 90 -2.76 7.04 -7.68
C PHE A 90 -2.97 7.83 -8.97
N SER A 91 -2.13 7.63 -9.98
CA SER A 91 -2.25 8.33 -11.26
C SER A 91 -3.63 8.08 -11.91
N PRO A 92 -4.40 9.12 -12.27
CA PRO A 92 -5.67 8.94 -12.97
C PRO A 92 -5.52 8.24 -14.32
N LEU A 93 -4.39 8.46 -15.01
CA LEU A 93 -4.10 7.81 -16.28
C LEU A 93 -3.93 6.30 -16.09
N TRP A 94 -3.14 5.90 -15.10
CA TRP A 94 -2.91 4.50 -14.75
C TRP A 94 -4.21 3.81 -14.30
N GLN A 95 -5.02 4.50 -13.52
CA GLN A 95 -6.35 4.01 -13.13
C GLN A 95 -7.23 3.73 -14.37
N ALA A 96 -7.29 4.66 -15.32
CA ALA A 96 -8.07 4.49 -16.54
C ALA A 96 -7.55 3.34 -17.43
N GLU A 97 -6.23 3.22 -17.58
CA GLU A 97 -5.58 2.15 -18.34
C GLU A 97 -5.93 0.75 -17.82
N HIS A 98 -6.06 0.62 -16.50
CA HIS A 98 -6.40 -0.65 -15.85
C HIS A 98 -7.87 -0.80 -15.49
N GLY A 99 -8.74 0.13 -15.89
CA GLY A 99 -10.18 0.06 -15.60
C GLY A 99 -10.50 0.12 -14.11
N LEU A 100 -9.69 0.82 -13.33
CA LEU A 100 -9.82 0.96 -11.88
C LEU A 100 -10.36 2.34 -11.50
N VAL A 101 -11.10 2.38 -10.40
CA VAL A 101 -11.35 3.63 -9.66
C VAL A 101 -10.79 3.44 -8.26
N VAL A 102 -9.85 4.30 -7.89
CA VAL A 102 -9.20 4.26 -6.58
C VAL A 102 -9.71 5.41 -5.72
N THR A 103 -10.32 5.05 -4.59
CA THR A 103 -10.70 5.99 -3.55
C THR A 103 -9.67 5.93 -2.44
N GLU A 104 -8.98 7.04 -2.17
CA GLU A 104 -7.88 7.07 -1.21
C GLU A 104 -7.95 8.28 -0.26
N ALA A 105 -7.48 8.07 0.97
CA ALA A 105 -7.33 9.11 1.97
C ALA A 105 -5.92 9.08 2.59
N PRO A 106 -5.32 10.25 2.84
CA PRO A 106 -3.96 10.34 3.34
C PRO A 106 -3.89 9.88 4.80
N VAL A 107 -2.89 9.08 5.12
CA VAL A 107 -2.47 8.79 6.49
C VAL A 107 -1.34 9.76 6.83
N ARG A 108 -1.50 10.50 7.92
CA ARG A 108 -0.58 11.55 8.33
C ARG A 108 0.07 11.22 9.66
N LEU A 109 1.32 11.64 9.79
CA LEU A 109 2.02 11.68 11.07
C LEU A 109 1.42 12.78 11.97
N PRO A 110 1.65 12.71 13.30
CA PRO A 110 1.24 13.78 14.23
C PRO A 110 1.81 15.15 13.85
N THR A 111 2.95 15.19 13.16
CA THR A 111 3.57 16.40 12.61
C THR A 111 2.79 17.03 11.45
N GLY A 112 1.75 16.37 10.94
CA GLY A 112 0.95 16.79 9.78
C GLY A 112 1.49 16.30 8.43
N GLU A 113 2.73 15.78 8.41
CA GLU A 113 3.37 15.19 7.24
C GLU A 113 2.60 13.97 6.74
N ARG A 114 2.49 13.80 5.42
CA ARG A 114 1.86 12.63 4.82
C ARG A 114 2.84 11.46 4.85
N LEU A 115 2.46 10.38 5.53
CA LEU A 115 3.21 9.14 5.55
C LEU A 115 2.88 8.24 4.34
N GLY A 116 1.62 8.27 3.92
CA GLY A 116 1.10 7.45 2.82
C GLY A 116 -0.39 7.66 2.63
N SER A 117 -1.03 6.70 1.98
CA SER A 117 -2.48 6.66 1.79
C SER A 117 -3.01 5.26 2.08
N ILE A 118 -4.21 5.19 2.65
CA ILE A 118 -5.03 3.97 2.60
C ILE A 118 -6.07 4.14 1.50
N ALA A 119 -6.28 3.11 0.71
CA ALA A 119 -7.10 3.17 -0.49
C ALA A 119 -7.93 1.91 -0.71
N VAL A 120 -9.03 2.10 -1.43
CA VAL A 120 -9.86 1.03 -2.00
C VAL A 120 -9.83 1.17 -3.51
N ALA A 121 -9.54 0.08 -4.20
CA ALA A 121 -9.62 -0.04 -5.65
C ALA A 121 -10.79 -0.94 -6.03
N ILE A 122 -11.63 -0.43 -6.92
CA ILE A 122 -12.77 -1.15 -7.50
C ILE A 122 -12.66 -1.14 -9.03
N ASP A 123 -13.26 -2.13 -9.68
CA ASP A 123 -13.46 -2.08 -11.12
C ASP A 123 -14.42 -0.91 -11.44
N VAL A 124 -14.07 -0.12 -12.45
CA VAL A 124 -14.87 1.03 -12.89
C VAL A 124 -16.31 0.65 -13.25
N ARG A 125 -16.55 -0.62 -13.61
CA ARG A 125 -17.87 -1.18 -13.93
C ARG A 125 -18.70 -1.53 -12.70
N GLN A 126 -18.11 -1.53 -11.51
CA GLN A 126 -18.78 -1.89 -10.24
C GLN A 126 -18.54 -0.81 -9.17
N PRO A 127 -19.19 0.37 -9.31
CA PRO A 127 -19.03 1.45 -8.36
C PRO A 127 -19.57 1.08 -6.97
N SER A 128 -18.82 1.43 -5.92
CA SER A 128 -19.22 1.24 -4.52
C SER A 128 -19.37 2.58 -3.81
N GLY A 129 -20.62 2.95 -3.48
CA GLY A 129 -20.93 4.23 -2.83
C GLY A 129 -20.40 4.35 -1.39
N ALA A 130 -20.11 3.23 -0.72
CA ALA A 130 -19.62 3.22 0.67
C ALA A 130 -18.10 3.47 0.80
N ALA A 131 -17.35 3.42 -0.31
CA ALA A 131 -15.90 3.48 -0.28
C ALA A 131 -15.32 4.81 0.26
N PRO A 132 -15.81 6.00 -0.12
CA PRO A 132 -15.22 7.27 0.32
C PRO A 132 -15.24 7.49 1.84
N GLU A 133 -16.38 7.18 2.47
CA GLU A 133 -16.54 7.34 3.92
C GLU A 133 -15.71 6.31 4.68
N ALA A 134 -15.72 5.05 4.23
CA ALA A 134 -14.97 3.97 4.87
C ALA A 134 -13.45 4.23 4.80
N VAL A 135 -12.95 4.66 3.64
CA VAL A 135 -11.55 5.03 3.43
C VAL A 135 -11.15 6.21 4.31
N SER A 136 -11.97 7.27 4.34
CA SER A 136 -11.70 8.44 5.20
C SER A 136 -11.69 8.09 6.68
N ARG A 137 -12.59 7.21 7.12
CA ARG A 137 -12.63 6.70 8.50
C ARG A 137 -11.36 5.91 8.82
N ALA A 138 -10.97 4.97 7.95
CA ALA A 138 -9.78 4.17 8.13
C ALA A 138 -8.50 5.03 8.21
N ALA A 139 -8.37 6.03 7.34
CA ALA A 139 -7.24 6.95 7.33
C ALA A 139 -7.12 7.77 8.62
N ARG A 140 -8.25 8.28 9.13
CA ARG A 140 -8.28 9.00 10.41
C ARG A 140 -7.88 8.10 11.57
N THR A 141 -8.45 6.90 11.65
CA THR A 141 -8.11 5.93 12.71
C THR A 141 -6.62 5.58 12.68
N LEU A 142 -6.05 5.34 11.50
CA LEU A 142 -4.60 5.10 11.38
C LEU A 142 -3.78 6.30 11.81
N SER A 143 -4.12 7.50 11.35
CA SER A 143 -3.37 8.71 11.70
C SER A 143 -3.39 8.98 13.21
N MET A 144 -4.53 8.74 13.87
CA MET A 144 -4.65 8.88 15.33
C MET A 144 -3.84 7.82 16.10
N ALA A 145 -3.78 6.59 15.58
CA ALA A 145 -3.01 5.51 16.22
C ALA A 145 -1.49 5.74 16.17
N LEU A 146 -1.01 6.67 15.33
CA LEU A 146 0.40 7.05 15.21
C LEU A 146 0.83 8.15 16.19
N VAL A 147 -0.07 8.65 17.04
CA VAL A 147 0.23 9.62 18.09
C VAL A 147 0.82 8.93 19.35
N HIS A 148 0.86 7.59 19.38
CA HIS A 148 1.29 6.74 20.50
C HIS A 148 2.34 5.70 20.08
#